data_AF-A0A956TM81-F1
#
_entry.id   AF-A0A956TM81-F1
#
_cell.length_a   1.000
_cell.length_b   1.000
_cell.length_c   1.000
_cell.angle_alpha   90.00
_cell.angle_beta   90.00
_cell.angle_gamma   90.00
#
_symmetry.space_group_name_H-M   'P 1'
#
loop_
_entity.id
_entity.type
_entity.pdbx_description
1 polymer ?
#
loop_
_entity_poly.entity_id
_entity_poly.type
_entity_poly.pdbx_seq_one_letter_code
_entity_poly.pdbx_strand_id
1 'polypeptide(L)'
;MIEPKATLNEPQTATGTGASEREFVFGGIHLLASYVNCRRERLLDYEGIERAMTEAIAASGAAVMDRSSHKFEGGGMTCVYVLAESHASIHTYPEHSSCFVDIFTCGYDCVPSRFDEAMRAYLEPAKVNCKIVDRGDNSGITEE
;
A
#
# COMPACT_ATOMS: atom_id res chain seq x y z
N MET A 1 15.72 15.63 -21.94
CA MET A 1 16.25 17.01 -21.82
C MET A 1 15.16 17.96 -22.20
N ILE A 2 14.75 18.82 -21.25
CA ILE A 2 14.21 20.19 -21.35
C ILE A 2 13.54 20.45 -19.98
N GLU A 3 14.28 21.07 -19.06
CA GLU A 3 13.72 22.16 -18.25
C GLU A 3 13.79 23.44 -19.10
N PRO A 4 13.11 24.60 -18.83
CA PRO A 4 12.77 25.21 -17.52
C PRO A 4 11.37 25.89 -17.51
N LYS A 5 10.83 26.60 -16.51
CA LYS A 5 11.35 27.73 -15.71
C LYS A 5 10.47 27.99 -14.48
N ALA A 6 11.14 28.28 -13.36
CA ALA A 6 10.61 29.13 -12.31
C ALA A 6 10.27 30.53 -12.86
N THR A 7 9.11 31.07 -12.49
CA THR A 7 8.88 32.52 -12.52
C THR A 7 8.42 32.93 -11.13
N LEU A 8 9.31 33.61 -10.42
CA LEU A 8 9.03 34.36 -9.21
C LEU A 8 8.11 35.54 -9.57
N ASN A 9 7.04 35.73 -8.81
CA ASN A 9 6.36 37.02 -8.66
C ASN A 9 5.91 37.16 -7.20
N GLU A 10 6.40 38.18 -6.50
CA GLU A 10 5.92 38.61 -5.18
C GLU A 10 4.68 39.53 -5.30
N PRO A 11 4.10 40.03 -4.20
CA PRO A 11 2.81 39.59 -3.70
C PRO A 11 1.68 40.56 -4.06
N GLN A 12 0.47 40.04 -4.31
CA GLN A 12 -0.73 40.85 -4.32
C GLN A 12 -1.57 40.55 -3.08
N THR A 13 -1.73 41.57 -2.26
CA THR A 13 -2.62 41.62 -1.10
C THR A 13 -4.08 41.73 -1.57
N ALA A 14 -4.92 40.77 -1.19
CA ALA A 14 -6.08 40.98 -0.31
C ALA A 14 -7.16 39.87 -0.43
N THR A 15 -7.65 39.49 0.76
CA THR A 15 -9.03 39.08 1.09
C THR A 15 -9.53 37.69 0.66
N GLY A 16 -9.25 36.72 1.53
CA GLY A 16 -10.30 35.96 2.23
C GLY A 16 -10.98 34.80 1.52
N THR A 17 -10.44 33.59 1.71
CA THR A 17 -11.21 32.40 2.10
C THR A 17 -10.23 31.45 2.80
N GLY A 18 -10.48 31.13 4.07
CA GLY A 18 -9.65 30.21 4.85
C GLY A 18 -9.76 28.79 4.30
N ALA A 19 -8.85 28.41 3.41
CA ALA A 19 -8.44 27.03 3.25
C ALA A 19 -7.25 26.85 4.18
N SER A 20 -7.43 26.12 5.29
CA SER A 20 -6.28 25.67 6.07
C SER A 20 -5.43 24.80 5.13
N GLU A 21 -4.26 25.28 4.73
CA GLU A 21 -3.23 24.41 4.18
C GLU A 21 -2.99 23.33 5.21
N ARG A 22 -3.46 22.10 4.94
CA ARG A 22 -3.14 20.97 5.80
C ARG A 22 -1.64 20.83 5.73
N GLU A 23 -0.98 21.07 6.86
CA GLU A 23 0.45 20.84 7.02
C GLU A 23 0.76 19.43 6.52
N PHE A 24 1.62 19.34 5.51
CA PHE A 24 1.98 18.06 4.94
C PHE A 24 2.85 17.32 5.96
N VAL A 25 2.24 16.38 6.68
CA VAL A 25 2.97 15.49 7.58
C VAL A 25 3.73 14.50 6.70
N PHE A 26 5.05 14.58 6.71
CA PHE A 26 5.92 13.59 6.09
C PHE A 26 5.93 12.31 6.95
N GLY A 27 4.82 11.57 6.85
CA GLY A 27 4.47 10.39 7.64
C GLY A 27 3.70 9.37 6.81
N GLY A 28 3.54 8.16 7.33
CA GLY A 28 2.84 7.11 6.61
C GLY A 28 2.93 5.76 7.31
N ILE A 29 2.04 4.85 6.93
CA ILE A 29 1.95 3.52 7.55
C ILE A 29 2.33 2.46 6.53
N HIS A 30 3.31 1.63 6.87
CA HIS A 30 3.75 0.50 6.06
C HIS A 30 3.46 -0.81 6.78
N LEU A 31 2.49 -1.56 6.29
CA LEU A 31 2.22 -2.93 6.74
C LEU A 31 3.04 -3.90 5.91
N LEU A 32 3.76 -4.79 6.60
CA LEU A 32 4.53 -5.89 6.05
C LEU A 32 3.96 -7.20 6.59
N ALA A 33 3.40 -8.04 5.74
CA ALA A 33 2.77 -9.31 6.12
C ALA A 33 3.42 -10.50 5.40
N SER A 34 3.61 -11.59 6.15
CA SER A 34 3.88 -12.92 5.63
C SER A 34 2.69 -13.82 5.95
N TYR A 35 2.01 -14.31 4.93
CA TYR A 35 0.92 -15.28 5.05
C TYR A 35 1.49 -16.68 4.79
N VAL A 36 1.42 -17.55 5.80
CA VAL A 36 2.12 -18.84 5.83
C VAL A 36 1.11 -19.97 5.89
N ASN A 37 1.38 -21.04 5.13
CA ASN A 37 0.48 -22.19 4.94
C ASN A 37 -0.90 -21.77 4.41
N CYS A 38 -0.89 -20.94 3.37
CA CYS A 38 -2.07 -20.62 2.56
C CYS A 38 -2.45 -21.84 1.71
N ARG A 39 -3.68 -21.86 1.20
CA ARG A 39 -4.06 -22.87 0.19
C ARG A 39 -3.27 -22.65 -1.09
N ARG A 40 -2.59 -23.69 -1.58
CA ARG A 40 -1.73 -23.61 -2.78
C ARG A 40 -2.53 -23.17 -4.00
N GLU A 41 -3.80 -23.55 -4.11
CA GLU A 41 -4.68 -23.19 -5.22
C GLU A 41 -4.93 -21.67 -5.27
N ARG A 42 -5.03 -21.01 -4.11
CA ARG A 42 -5.18 -19.55 -4.02
C ARG A 42 -3.94 -18.81 -4.47
N LEU A 43 -2.75 -19.38 -4.20
CA LEU A 43 -1.46 -18.82 -4.61
C LEU A 43 -1.18 -19.00 -6.12
N LEU A 44 -1.96 -19.83 -6.81
CA LEU A 44 -1.89 -20.06 -8.26
C LEU A 44 -3.07 -19.44 -9.02
N ASP A 45 -4.10 -18.96 -8.32
CA ASP A 45 -5.21 -18.20 -8.89
C ASP A 45 -4.79 -16.73 -9.06
N TYR A 46 -4.05 -16.47 -10.13
CA TYR A 46 -3.48 -15.15 -10.41
C TYR A 46 -4.54 -14.03 -10.52
N GLU A 47 -5.66 -14.30 -11.18
CA GLU A 47 -6.74 -13.32 -11.30
C GLU A 47 -7.44 -13.11 -9.95
N GLY A 48 -7.62 -14.18 -9.17
CA GLY A 48 -8.16 -14.08 -7.81
C GLY A 48 -7.26 -13.29 -6.88
N ILE A 49 -5.94 -13.48 -6.97
CA ILE A 49 -4.96 -12.67 -6.21
C ILE A 49 -5.09 -11.20 -6.59
N GLU A 50 -5.16 -10.88 -7.89
CA GLU A 50 -5.27 -9.50 -8.34
C GLU A 50 -6.58 -8.84 -7.87
N ARG A 51 -7.70 -9.56 -7.92
CA ARG A 51 -8.97 -9.11 -7.36
C ARG A 51 -8.89 -8.89 -5.85
N ALA A 52 -8.37 -9.88 -5.12
CA ALA A 52 -8.24 -9.81 -3.67
C ALA A 52 -7.35 -8.64 -3.21
N MET A 53 -6.22 -8.41 -3.89
CA MET A 53 -5.37 -7.25 -3.63
C MET A 53 -6.12 -5.94 -3.89
N THR A 54 -6.82 -5.82 -5.02
CA THR A 54 -7.58 -4.60 -5.35
C THR A 54 -8.67 -4.33 -4.32
N GLU A 55 -9.40 -5.36 -3.90
CA GLU A 55 -10.43 -5.28 -2.86
C GLU A 55 -9.83 -4.93 -1.49
N ALA A 56 -8.69 -5.53 -1.12
CA ALA A 56 -7.99 -5.24 0.13
C ALA A 56 -7.48 -3.79 0.19
N ILE A 57 -6.92 -3.28 -0.92
CA ILE A 57 -6.49 -1.87 -1.06
C ILE A 57 -7.69 -0.94 -0.90
N ALA A 58 -8.80 -1.22 -1.58
CA ALA A 58 -10.01 -0.41 -1.44
C ALA A 58 -10.59 -0.44 -0.01
N ALA A 59 -10.59 -1.62 0.64
CA ALA A 59 -11.06 -1.77 2.01
C ALA A 59 -10.21 -1.00 3.04
N SER A 60 -8.92 -0.81 2.74
CA SER A 60 -8.01 0.01 3.57
C SER A 60 -8.23 1.51 3.39
N GLY A 61 -9.02 1.93 2.39
CA GLY A 61 -9.24 3.34 2.05
C GLY A 61 -8.25 3.90 1.03
N ALA A 62 -7.32 3.08 0.51
CA ALA A 62 -6.39 3.49 -0.52
C ALA A 62 -7.00 3.34 -1.93
N ALA A 63 -6.46 4.10 -2.89
CA ALA A 63 -6.89 4.07 -4.28
C ALA A 63 -5.78 3.57 -5.21
N VAL A 64 -6.11 2.62 -6.07
CA VAL A 64 -5.19 2.10 -7.10
C VAL A 64 -5.14 3.05 -8.30
N MET A 65 -3.94 3.39 -8.76
CA MET A 65 -3.70 4.19 -9.96
C MET A 65 -3.22 3.34 -11.13
N ASP A 66 -2.33 2.38 -10.87
CA ASP A 66 -1.79 1.47 -11.89
C ASP A 66 -1.38 0.15 -11.25
N ARG A 67 -1.14 -0.87 -12.09
CA ARG A 67 -0.77 -2.22 -11.67
C ARG A 67 0.16 -2.87 -12.69
N SER A 68 1.21 -3.50 -12.19
CA SER A 68 2.10 -4.37 -12.97
C SER A 68 2.19 -5.76 -12.33
N SER A 69 2.20 -6.81 -13.14
CA SER A 69 2.23 -8.19 -12.68
C SER A 69 3.13 -9.05 -13.55
N HIS A 70 3.83 -10.00 -12.94
CA HIS A 70 4.64 -11.00 -13.63
C HIS A 70 4.37 -12.39 -13.06
N LYS A 71 4.14 -13.36 -13.95
CA LYS A 71 3.96 -14.79 -13.63
C LYS A 71 5.25 -15.51 -13.96
N PHE A 72 5.75 -16.34 -13.04
CA PHE A 72 7.02 -17.05 -13.22
C PHE A 72 6.79 -18.44 -13.82
N GLU A 73 7.78 -18.95 -14.58
CA GLU A 73 7.70 -20.25 -15.26
C GLU A 73 7.63 -21.46 -14.30
N GLY A 74 7.94 -21.27 -13.01
CA GLY A 74 7.78 -22.29 -11.94
C GLY A 74 6.47 -22.21 -11.16
N GLY A 75 5.58 -21.30 -11.55
CA GLY A 75 4.42 -20.90 -10.75
C GLY A 75 4.72 -19.72 -9.83
N GLY A 76 3.67 -19.19 -9.22
CA GLY A 76 3.76 -17.99 -8.42
C GLY A 76 3.80 -16.73 -9.29
N MET A 77 3.70 -15.59 -8.61
CA MET A 77 3.62 -14.28 -9.23
C MET A 77 4.16 -13.20 -8.31
N THR A 78 4.61 -12.12 -8.94
CA THR A 78 4.78 -10.81 -8.31
C THR A 78 3.72 -9.87 -8.89
N CYS A 79 3.03 -9.11 -8.04
CA CYS A 79 2.17 -8.02 -8.46
C CYS A 79 2.44 -6.78 -7.62
N VAL A 80 2.54 -5.63 -8.28
CA VAL A 80 2.77 -4.33 -7.65
C VAL A 80 1.68 -3.37 -8.10
N TYR A 81 1.14 -2.62 -7.15
CA TYR A 81 0.13 -1.60 -7.33
C TYR A 81 0.75 -0.25 -7.02
N VAL A 82 0.62 0.68 -7.97
CA VAL A 82 0.87 2.10 -7.72
C VAL A 82 -0.41 2.66 -7.11
N LEU A 83 -0.31 3.23 -5.92
CA LEU A 83 -1.44 3.86 -5.25
C LEU A 83 -1.42 5.37 -5.53
N ALA A 84 -2.55 6.05 -5.29
CA ALA A 84 -2.58 7.51 -5.30
C ALA A 84 -1.53 8.09 -4.32
N GLU A 85 -1.25 7.33 -3.26
CA GLU A 85 -0.31 7.68 -2.21
C GLU A 85 0.58 6.46 -1.90
N SER A 86 1.67 6.28 -2.66
CA SER A 86 2.69 5.21 -2.52
C SER A 86 2.38 3.88 -3.25
N HIS A 87 2.31 2.71 -2.58
CA HIS A 87 2.26 1.40 -3.24
C HIS A 87 1.73 0.25 -2.39
N ALA A 88 1.40 -0.86 -3.04
CA ALA A 88 1.21 -2.17 -2.42
C ALA A 88 1.82 -3.28 -3.29
N SER A 89 2.23 -4.39 -2.69
CA SER A 89 2.83 -5.51 -3.42
C SER A 89 2.44 -6.87 -2.87
N ILE A 90 2.51 -7.89 -3.74
CA ILE A 90 2.41 -9.30 -3.35
C ILE A 90 3.43 -10.14 -4.13
N HIS A 91 4.09 -11.05 -3.42
CA HIS A 91 5.00 -12.06 -3.94
C HIS A 91 4.55 -13.44 -3.45
N THR A 92 4.12 -14.31 -4.36
CA THR A 92 3.64 -15.65 -4.02
C THR A 92 4.68 -16.73 -4.27
N TYR A 93 4.76 -17.68 -3.35
CA TYR A 93 5.64 -18.86 -3.39
C TYR A 93 4.79 -20.11 -3.16
N PRO A 94 4.06 -20.59 -4.18
CA PRO A 94 3.18 -21.77 -4.05
C PRO A 94 3.90 -23.02 -3.53
N GLU A 95 5.18 -23.19 -3.86
CA GLU A 95 6.07 -24.27 -3.40
C GLU A 95 6.33 -24.24 -1.88
N HIS A 96 6.18 -23.07 -1.26
CA HIS A 96 6.27 -22.88 0.18
C HIS A 96 4.89 -22.64 0.82
N SER A 97 3.80 -22.78 0.05
CA SER A 97 2.43 -22.47 0.49
C SER A 97 2.34 -21.11 1.19
N SER A 98 3.09 -20.11 0.72
CA SER A 98 3.25 -18.84 1.43
C SER A 98 3.38 -17.66 0.47
N CYS A 99 3.15 -16.45 0.98
CA CYS A 99 3.41 -15.21 0.24
C CYS A 99 3.83 -14.06 1.16
N PHE A 100 4.54 -13.10 0.59
CA PHE A 100 4.81 -11.81 1.19
C PHE A 100 3.88 -10.77 0.58
N VAL A 101 3.33 -9.90 1.42
CA VAL A 101 2.45 -8.82 1.01
C VAL A 101 2.83 -7.57 1.78
N ASP A 102 2.80 -6.43 1.10
CA ASP A 102 2.91 -5.13 1.76
C ASP A 102 1.91 -4.13 1.21
N ILE A 103 1.57 -3.17 2.06
CA ILE A 103 0.88 -1.94 1.67
C ILE A 103 1.54 -0.79 2.43
N PHE A 104 1.96 0.22 1.68
CA PHE A 104 2.49 1.45 2.21
C PHE A 104 1.65 2.61 1.68
N THR A 105 1.12 3.41 2.60
CA THR A 105 0.42 4.66 2.26
C THR A 105 1.12 5.86 2.89
N CYS A 106 1.15 6.97 2.17
CA CYS A 106 1.47 8.27 2.77
C CYS A 106 0.29 8.71 3.64
N GLY A 107 0.57 9.39 4.75
CA GLY A 107 -0.45 9.77 5.73
C GLY A 107 -1.02 8.59 6.53
N TYR A 108 -2.00 8.90 7.38
CA TYR A 108 -2.54 7.98 8.39
C TYR A 108 -4.04 7.65 8.19
N ASP A 109 -4.60 8.01 7.04
CA ASP A 109 -6.01 7.76 6.72
C ASP A 109 -6.29 6.30 6.31
N CYS A 110 -5.25 5.58 5.88
CA CYS A 110 -5.34 4.16 5.54
C CYS A 110 -5.51 3.32 6.81
N VAL A 111 -6.33 2.26 6.72
CA VAL A 111 -6.55 1.29 7.81
C VAL A 111 -5.92 -0.05 7.44
N PRO A 112 -4.67 -0.34 7.84
CA PRO A 112 -3.96 -1.54 7.40
C PRO A 112 -4.60 -2.85 7.88
N SER A 113 -5.32 -2.84 9.02
CA SER A 113 -6.00 -4.03 9.51
C SER A 113 -7.09 -4.52 8.55
N ARG A 114 -7.79 -3.60 7.85
CA ARG A 114 -8.80 -3.97 6.85
C ARG A 114 -8.19 -4.61 5.62
N PHE A 115 -7.01 -4.12 5.21
CA PHE A 115 -6.21 -4.76 4.16
C PHE A 115 -5.83 -6.20 4.56
N ASP A 116 -5.28 -6.38 5.76
CA ASP A 116 -4.88 -7.69 6.30
C ASP A 116 -6.07 -8.65 6.41
N GLU A 117 -7.20 -8.20 6.95
CA GLU A 117 -8.44 -8.98 7.04
C GLU A 117 -8.92 -9.48 5.68
N ALA A 118 -8.96 -8.61 4.66
CA ALA A 118 -9.37 -8.97 3.31
C ALA A 118 -8.41 -10.00 2.68
N MET A 119 -7.10 -9.81 2.84
CA MET A 119 -6.11 -10.75 2.32
C MET A 119 -6.19 -12.11 3.02
N ARG A 120 -6.40 -12.15 4.34
CA ARG A 120 -6.61 -13.41 5.09
C ARG A 120 -7.86 -14.15 4.64
N ALA A 121 -8.94 -13.42 4.37
CA ALA A 121 -10.19 -14.03 3.91
C ALA A 121 -10.02 -14.77 2.57
N TYR A 122 -9.20 -14.24 1.67
CA TYR A 122 -8.91 -14.88 0.39
C TYR A 122 -7.84 -15.98 0.46
N LEU A 123 -6.72 -15.70 1.13
CA LEU A 123 -5.55 -16.60 1.17
C LEU A 123 -5.72 -17.78 2.15
N GLU A 124 -6.59 -17.63 3.16
CA GLU A 124 -6.85 -18.61 4.21
C GLU A 124 -5.55 -19.16 4.87
N PRO A 125 -4.64 -18.29 5.37
CA PRO A 125 -3.37 -18.72 5.95
C PRO A 125 -3.55 -19.38 7.32
N ALA A 126 -2.77 -20.43 7.62
CA ALA A 126 -2.74 -20.99 8.97
C ALA A 126 -1.97 -20.11 9.96
N LYS A 127 -1.03 -19.30 9.48
CA LYS A 127 -0.23 -18.39 10.30
C LYS A 127 0.02 -17.07 9.57
N VAL A 128 -0.03 -15.97 10.31
CA VAL A 128 0.28 -14.63 9.80
C VAL A 128 1.37 -14.01 10.66
N ASN A 129 2.44 -13.54 10.04
CA ASN A 129 3.42 -12.66 10.68
C ASN A 129 3.22 -11.26 10.07
N CYS A 130 2.74 -10.31 10.87
CA CYS A 130 2.46 -8.96 10.40
C CYS A 130 3.26 -7.95 11.25
N LYS A 131 3.85 -6.97 10.60
CA LYS A 131 4.52 -5.85 11.23
C LYS A 131 4.01 -4.56 10.60
N ILE A 132 3.61 -3.62 11.45
CA ILE A 132 3.31 -2.25 11.03
C ILE A 132 4.53 -1.41 11.36
N VAL A 133 4.97 -0.61 10.39
CA VAL A 133 6.09 0.31 10.49
C VAL A 133 5.58 1.70 10.21
N ASP A 134 5.80 2.60 11.15
CA ASP A 134 5.61 4.02 10.92
C ASP A 134 6.76 4.56 10.04
N ARG A 135 6.41 5.35 9.03
CA ARG A 135 7.29 5.84 7.97
C ARG A 135 7.24 7.36 7.96
N GLY A 136 8.19 8.00 8.60
CA GLY A 136 8.25 9.46 8.62
C GLY A 136 9.20 9.96 9.68
N ASP A 137 9.27 11.27 9.80
CA ASP A 137 9.93 11.92 10.92
C ASP A 137 8.90 12.22 12.02
N ASN A 138 8.81 11.35 13.02
CA ASN A 138 7.92 11.51 14.17
C ASN A 138 8.52 12.42 15.25
N SER A 139 9.61 13.15 14.97
CA SER A 139 10.30 14.00 15.94
C SER A 139 9.46 15.15 16.53
N GLY A 140 8.25 15.38 16.00
CA GLY A 140 7.27 16.35 16.53
C GLY A 140 6.05 15.77 17.26
N ILE A 141 5.87 14.45 17.34
CA ILE A 141 4.73 13.84 18.04
C ILE A 141 5.17 13.47 19.46
N THR A 142 5.00 14.39 20.40
CA THR A 142 5.08 14.09 21.83
C THR A 142 3.85 13.28 22.22
N GLU A 143 4.06 12.06 22.74
CA GLU A 143 3.01 11.34 23.47
C GLU A 143 2.68 12.13 24.74
N GLU A 144 1.47 12.70 24.83
CA GLU A 144 0.88 13.13 26.10
C GLU A 144 0.35 11.93 26.91
#